data_AF-A0A7V9SJ12-F1
#
_entry.id   AF-A0A7V9SJ12-F1
#
_cell.length_a   1.000
_cell.length_b   1.000
_cell.length_c   1.000
_cell.angle_alpha   90.00
_cell.angle_beta   90.00
_cell.angle_gamma   90.00
#
_symmetry.space_group_name_H-M   'P 1'
#
loop_
_entity.id
_entity.type
_entity.pdbx_description
1 polymer ?
#
loop_
_entity_poly.entity_id
_entity_poly.type
_entity_poly.pdbx_seq_one_letter_code
_entity_poly.pdbx_strand_id
1 'polypeptide(L)'
;MIGELVGPYRVLELLGSGGMGEVYLADDPRRGRRVALKRPSDAWLSLPDARARLHHEARAAAALTHPNIAAIHDVLDVGANPY
;
A
#
# COMPACT_ATOMS: atom_id res chain seq x y z
N MET A 1 -6.27 -3.78 11.90
CA MET A 1 -5.03 -3.14 11.40
C MET A 1 -4.52 -1.97 12.21
N ILE A 2 -5.35 -1.05 12.74
CA ILE A 2 -4.80 0.04 13.58
C ILE A 2 -3.98 -0.53 14.75
N GLY A 3 -2.73 -0.04 14.92
CA GLY A 3 -1.77 -0.53 15.90
C GLY A 3 -0.94 -1.73 15.46
N GLU A 4 -1.28 -2.38 14.36
CA GLU A 4 -0.54 -3.53 13.81
C GLU A 4 0.67 -3.09 12.97
N LEU A 5 1.60 -4.02 12.77
CA LEU A 5 2.73 -3.85 11.86
C LEU A 5 2.43 -4.51 10.52
N VAL A 6 2.56 -3.74 9.44
CA VAL A 6 2.57 -4.26 8.06
C VAL A 6 4.00 -4.16 7.55
N GLY A 7 4.72 -5.28 7.63
CA GLY A 7 6.18 -5.27 7.48
C GLY A 7 6.81 -4.31 8.51
N PRO A 8 7.62 -3.32 8.07
CA PRO A 8 8.22 -2.34 8.97
C PRO A 8 7.29 -1.17 9.34
N TYR A 9 6.10 -1.06 8.73
CA TYR A 9 5.22 0.09 8.87
C TYR A 9 4.23 -0.12 10.01
N ARG A 10 4.11 0.86 10.92
CA ARG A 10 3.11 0.84 11.99
C ARG A 10 1.86 1.58 11.57
N VAL A 11 0.73 0.88 11.52
CA VAL A 11 -0.55 1.48 11.13
C VAL A 11 -1.09 2.37 12.26
N LEU A 12 -1.38 3.63 11.94
CA LEU A 12 -1.81 4.64 12.90
C LEU A 12 -3.33 4.86 12.85
N GLU A 13 -3.90 5.03 11.65
CA GLU A 13 -5.33 5.30 11.46
C GLU A 13 -5.79 4.97 10.05
N LEU A 14 -7.10 4.84 9.85
CA LEU A 14 -7.72 4.70 8.53
C LEU A 14 -7.88 6.09 7.91
N LEU A 15 -7.33 6.31 6.71
CA LEU A 15 -7.51 7.54 5.94
C LEU A 15 -8.76 7.49 5.05
N GLY A 16 -9.12 6.30 4.57
CA GLY A 16 -10.34 6.11 3.78
C GLY A 16 -10.53 4.69 3.29
N SER A 17 -11.75 4.38 2.89
CA SER A 17 -12.16 3.07 2.37
C SER A 17 -13.11 3.23 1.19
N GLY A 18 -13.01 2.36 0.20
CA GLY A 18 -13.89 2.34 -0.96
C GLY A 18 -13.77 1.05 -1.77
N GLY A 19 -14.32 1.04 -2.98
CA GLY A 19 -14.36 -0.17 -3.83
C GLY A 19 -12.98 -0.76 -4.16
N MET A 20 -11.95 0.10 -4.21
CA MET A 20 -10.56 -0.30 -4.48
C MET A 20 -9.80 -0.76 -3.23
N GLY A 21 -10.45 -0.78 -2.07
CA GLY A 21 -9.86 -1.18 -0.79
C GLY A 21 -9.73 -0.03 0.20
N GLU A 22 -8.77 -0.17 1.09
CA GLU A 22 -8.59 0.69 2.26
C GLU A 22 -7.22 1.36 2.20
N VAL A 23 -7.14 2.61 2.67
CA VAL A 23 -5.90 3.37 2.77
C VAL A 23 -5.73 3.80 4.21
N TYR A 24 -4.55 3.52 4.76
CA TYR A 24 -4.20 3.79 6.14
C TYR A 24 -3.03 4.76 6.21
N LEU A 25 -3.01 5.59 7.26
CA LEU A 25 -1.80 6.31 7.64
C LEU A 25 -0.92 5.34 8.41
N ALA A 26 0.36 5.27 8.04
CA ALA A 26 1.35 4.46 8.75
C ALA A 26 2.64 5.24 8.98
N ASP A 27 3.37 4.86 10.02
CA ASP A 27 4.71 5.36 10.32
C ASP A 27 5.78 4.44 9.71
N ASP A 28 6.77 5.00 9.01
CA ASP A 28 8.00 4.32 8.58
C ASP A 28 9.14 4.69 9.55
N PRO A 29 9.33 3.92 10.64
CA PRO A 29 10.33 4.25 11.65
C PRO A 29 11.77 4.19 11.09
N ARG A 30 11.99 3.50 9.96
CA ARG A 30 13.30 3.38 9.32
C ARG A 30 13.74 4.69 8.65
N ARG A 31 12.76 5.49 8.20
CA ARG A 31 12.99 6.71 7.41
C ARG A 31 12.42 7.97 8.07
N GLY A 32 11.77 7.83 9.23
CA GLY A 32 11.23 8.94 10.01
C GLY A 32 10.15 9.72 9.28
N ARG A 33 9.31 9.04 8.49
CA ARG A 33 8.23 9.67 7.71
C ARG A 33 6.93 8.90 7.85
N ARG A 34 5.81 9.60 7.65
CA ARG A 34 4.50 8.98 7.51
C ARG A 34 4.23 8.63 6.05
N VAL A 35 3.52 7.53 5.83
CA VAL A 35 3.15 7.04 4.50
C VAL A 35 1.65 6.71 4.46
N ALA A 36 1.09 6.77 3.26
CA ALA A 36 -0.20 6.15 2.98
C ALA A 36 0.04 4.68 2.57
N LEU A 37 -0.57 3.74 3.29
CA LEU A 37 -0.48 2.30 3.06
C LEU A 37 -1.81 1.81 2.48
N LYS A 38 -1.80 1.30 1.25
CA LYS A 38 -3.03 0.90 0.55
C LYS A 38 -3.18 -0.62 0.53
N ARG A 39 -4.25 -1.13 1.12
CA ARG A 39 -4.66 -2.53 0.99
C ARG A 39 -5.74 -2.65 -0.09
N PRO A 40 -5.52 -3.38 -1.20
CA PRO A 40 -6.57 -3.65 -2.17
C PRO A 40 -7.74 -4.41 -1.53
N SER A 41 -8.96 -4.20 -2.03
CA SER A 41 -10.13 -4.92 -1.55
C SER A 41 -10.05 -6.42 -1.87
N ASP A 42 -10.65 -7.25 -1.02
CA ASP A 42 -10.69 -8.71 -1.24
C ASP A 42 -11.41 -9.04 -2.56
N ALA A 43 -12.41 -8.26 -2.94
CA ALA A 43 -13.09 -8.37 -4.24
C ALA A 43 -12.13 -8.14 -5.41
N TRP A 44 -11.26 -7.14 -5.33
CA TRP A 44 -10.25 -6.90 -6.36
C TRP A 44 -9.20 -8.02 -6.39
N LEU A 45 -8.76 -8.50 -5.23
CA LEU A 45 -7.79 -9.60 -5.11
C LEU A 45 -8.33 -10.94 -5.61
N SER A 46 -9.65 -11.11 -5.68
CA SER A 46 -10.29 -12.29 -6.25
C SER A 46 -10.19 -12.37 -7.78
N LEU A 47 -9.83 -11.27 -8.45
CA LEU A 47 -9.68 -11.25 -9.90
C LEU A 47 -8.44 -12.05 -10.33
N PRO A 48 -8.51 -12.75 -11.47
CA PRO A 48 -7.34 -13.37 -12.07
C PRO A 48 -6.20 -12.37 -12.23
N ASP A 49 -4.98 -12.79 -11.90
CA ASP A 49 -3.74 -12.01 -12.02
C ASP A 49 -3.70 -10.68 -11.24
N ALA A 50 -4.66 -10.44 -10.33
CA ALA A 50 -4.73 -9.21 -9.54
C ALA A 50 -3.38 -8.85 -8.89
N ARG A 51 -2.74 -9.81 -8.22
CA ARG A 51 -1.42 -9.58 -7.59
C ARG A 51 -0.35 -9.20 -8.62
N ALA A 52 -0.27 -9.91 -9.74
CA ALA A 52 0.71 -9.62 -10.79
C ALA A 52 0.50 -8.21 -11.37
N ARG A 53 -0.76 -7.83 -11.61
CA ARG A 53 -1.13 -6.49 -12.07
C ARG A 53 -0.76 -5.41 -11.06
N LEU A 54 -1.02 -5.64 -9.78
CA LEU A 54 -0.64 -4.69 -8.72
C LEU A 54 0.86 -4.44 -8.71
N HIS A 55 1.68 -5.49 -8.71
CA HIS A 55 3.14 -5.32 -8.74
C HIS A 55 3.61 -4.65 -10.02
N HIS A 56 2.99 -4.95 -11.16
CA HIS A 56 3.35 -4.31 -12.43
C HIS A 56 3.05 -2.80 -12.40
N GLU A 57 1.83 -2.42 -12.00
CA GLU A 57 1.40 -1.02 -11.86
C GLU A 57 2.28 -0.29 -10.84
N ALA A 58 2.56 -0.90 -9.69
CA ALA A 58 3.40 -0.31 -8.67
C ALA A 58 4.84 -0.10 -9.13
N ARG A 59 5.43 -1.04 -9.88
CA ARG A 59 6.76 -0.86 -10.49
C ARG A 59 6.79 0.27 -11.51
N ALA A 60 5.76 0.35 -12.36
CA ALA A 60 5.65 1.41 -13.35
C ALA A 60 5.52 2.79 -12.68
N ALA A 61 4.67 2.91 -11.65
CA ALA A 61 4.50 4.15 -10.91
C ALA A 61 5.72 4.50 -10.04
N ALA A 62 6.43 3.53 -9.47
CA ALA A 62 7.67 3.75 -8.71
C ALA A 62 8.82 4.31 -9.57
N ALA A 63 8.79 4.09 -10.89
CA ALA A 63 9.75 4.68 -11.81
C ALA A 63 9.52 6.20 -12.04
N LEU A 64 8.37 6.73 -11.64
CA LEU A 64 8.02 8.14 -11.79
C LEU A 64 8.54 8.94 -10.58
N THR A 65 9.37 9.96 -10.85
CA THR A 65 9.82 10.92 -9.83
C THR A 65 9.46 12.33 -10.28
N HIS A 66 8.44 12.92 -9.67
CA HIS A 66 7.97 14.26 -10.00
C HIS A 66 7.20 14.87 -8.82
N PRO A 67 7.30 16.18 -8.52
CA PRO A 67 6.62 16.82 -7.39
C PRO A 67 5.08 16.70 -7.42
N ASN A 68 4.48 16.52 -8.60
CA ASN A 68 3.03 16.38 -8.78
C ASN A 68 2.56 14.91 -8.87
N ILE A 69 3.43 13.94 -8.59
CA ILE A 69 3.10 12.50 -8.63
C ILE A 69 3.45 11.90 -7.28
N ALA A 70 2.51 11.19 -6.67
CA ALA A 70 2.77 10.48 -5.42
C ALA A 70 3.80 9.37 -5.67
N ALA A 71 4.90 9.40 -4.91
CA ALA A 71 5.95 8.40 -5.03
C ALA A 71 5.54 7.10 -4.32
N ILE A 72 5.76 5.96 -4.97
CA ILE A 72 5.67 4.65 -4.33
C ILE A 72 6.99 4.35 -3.65
N HIS A 73 6.92 3.98 -2.38
CA HIS A 73 8.10 3.81 -1.54
C HIS A 73 8.50 2.35 -1.34
N ASP A 74 7.52 1.47 -1.18
CA ASP A 74 7.69 0.02 -1.07
C ASP A 74 6.44 -0.64 -1.68
N VAL A 75 6.55 -1.93 -2.00
CA VAL A 75 5.42 -2.83 -2.28
C VAL A 75 5.64 -4.07 -1.44
N LEU A 76 4.65 -4.46 -0.65
CA LEU A 76 4.80 -5.48 0.38
C LEU A 76 3.79 -6.60 0.17
N ASP A 77 4.21 -7.83 0.43
CA ASP A 77 3.31 -8.97 0.59
C ASP A 77 3.38 -9.42 2.05
N VAL A 78 2.29 -9.24 2.80
CA VAL A 78 2.19 -9.66 4.21
C VAL A 78 1.13 -10.75 4.33
N GLY A 79 1.61 -11.99 4.44
CA GLY A 79 0.76 -13.17 4.39
C GLY A 79 0.06 -13.25 3.03
N ALA A 80 -1.27 -13.29 3.04
CA ALA A 80 -2.08 -13.32 1.82
C ALA A 80 -2.34 -11.92 1.22
N ASN A 81 -2.02 -10.84 1.93
CA ASN A 81 -2.45 -9.49 1.56
C ASN A 81 -1.28 -8.66 1.01
N PRO A 82 -1.40 -8.10 -0.21
CA PRO A 82 -0.44 -7.12 -0.70
C PRO A 82 -0.77 -5.70 -0.21
N TYR A 83 0.26 -4.86 -0.11
CA TYR A 83 0.19 -3.46 0.30
C TYR A 83 1.14 -2.58 -0.50
#